data_AF-A0A645J7K4-F1
#
_entry.id   AF-A0A645J7K4-F1
#
_cell.length_a   1.000
_cell.length_b   1.000
_cell.length_c   1.000
_cell.angle_alpha   90.00
_cell.angle_beta   90.00
_cell.angle_gamma   90.00
#
_symmetry.space_group_name_H-M   'P 1'
#
loop_
_entity.id
_entity.type
_entity.pdbx_description
1 polymer ?
#
loop_
_entity_poly.entity_id
_entity_poly.type
_entity_poly.pdbx_seq_one_letter_code
_entity_poly.pdbx_strand_id
1 'polypeptide(L)'
;MVWKVVDSNRNPLYERRPELVSELKAAPDALATVRRGMFDVVNTPNGSGREAKVDGLALYGKTGSAEVGPANNRILTTWFISFVTWKGKTYACTVMVEEGKSGGRSCAPLAAEFFRRYLLASSPGA
;
A
#
# COMPACT_ATOMS: atom_id res chain seq x y z
N MET A 1 -14.18 4.62 -12.02
CA MET A 1 -13.73 5.88 -11.36
C MET A 1 -13.48 6.91 -12.46
N VAL A 2 -14.08 8.10 -12.40
CA VAL A 2 -14.00 9.11 -13.47
C VAL A 2 -13.21 10.32 -12.98
N TRP A 3 -12.13 10.68 -13.68
CA TRP A 3 -11.34 11.88 -13.38
C TRP A 3 -11.88 13.11 -14.11
N LYS A 4 -12.33 12.95 -15.36
CA LYS A 4 -12.81 14.03 -16.20
C LYS A 4 -13.87 13.54 -17.19
N VAL A 5 -14.92 14.33 -17.39
CA VAL A 5 -15.90 14.14 -18.47
C VAL A 5 -15.69 15.27 -19.47
N VAL A 6 -15.72 14.93 -20.77
CA VAL A 6 -15.58 15.91 -21.85
C VAL A 6 -16.71 15.74 -22.88
N ASP A 7 -17.06 16.82 -23.58
CA ASP A 7 -17.99 16.79 -24.71
C ASP A 7 -17.33 16.23 -26.00
N SER A 8 -18.09 16.19 -27.11
CA SER A 8 -17.57 15.75 -28.43
C SER A 8 -16.43 16.62 -28.97
N ASN A 9 -16.30 17.86 -28.47
CA ASN A 9 -15.25 18.81 -28.83
C ASN A 9 -14.07 18.78 -27.83
N ARG A 10 -14.05 17.82 -26.88
CA ARG A 10 -13.07 17.68 -25.79
C ARG A 10 -13.12 18.80 -24.74
N ASN A 11 -14.17 19.61 -24.70
CA ASN A 11 -14.33 20.61 -23.65
C ASN A 11 -14.64 19.91 -22.32
N PRO A 12 -14.04 20.34 -21.19
CA PRO A 12 -14.33 19.77 -19.88
C PRO A 12 -15.77 20.07 -19.45
N LEU A 13 -16.56 19.03 -19.23
CA LEU A 13 -17.88 19.12 -18.59
C LEU A 13 -17.81 18.89 -17.09
N TYR A 14 -16.85 18.09 -16.63
CA TYR A 14 -16.64 17.78 -15.22
C TYR A 14 -15.18 17.40 -14.98
N GLU A 15 -14.61 17.83 -13.87
CA GLU A 15 -13.29 17.41 -13.39
C GLU A 15 -13.37 17.11 -11.89
N ARG A 16 -12.99 15.90 -11.50
CA ARG A 16 -13.05 15.45 -10.11
C ARG A 16 -11.83 15.93 -9.34
N ARG A 17 -12.05 16.74 -8.30
CA ARG A 17 -11.01 17.12 -7.33
C ARG A 17 -11.15 16.29 -6.05
N PRO A 18 -10.05 15.85 -5.43
CA PRO A 18 -10.12 15.22 -4.12
C PRO A 18 -10.63 16.23 -3.09
N GLU A 19 -11.60 15.81 -2.28
CA GLU A 19 -12.12 16.59 -1.16
C GLU A 19 -11.76 15.90 0.15
N LEU A 20 -11.33 16.68 1.14
CA LEU A 20 -11.02 16.16 2.47
C LEU A 20 -12.33 15.73 3.14
N VAL A 21 -12.51 14.44 3.35
CA VAL A 21 -13.71 13.88 4.00
C VAL A 21 -13.65 14.02 5.51
N SER A 22 -12.48 13.71 6.09
CA SER A 22 -12.26 13.80 7.53
C SER A 22 -10.77 13.83 7.86
N GLU A 23 -10.46 14.27 9.07
CA GLU A 23 -9.13 14.20 9.65
C GLU A 23 -9.15 13.30 10.88
N LEU A 24 -8.14 12.44 11.00
CA LEU A 24 -7.98 11.59 12.16
C LEU A 24 -7.53 12.44 13.34
N LYS A 25 -8.36 12.55 14.38
CA LYS A 25 -8.06 13.26 15.63
C LYS A 25 -7.05 12.48 16.48
N ALA A 26 -5.79 12.46 16.04
CA ALA A 26 -4.69 11.81 16.74
C ALA A 26 -3.52 12.80 16.93
N ALA A 27 -2.80 12.67 18.05
CA ALA A 27 -1.63 13.48 18.29
C ALA A 27 -0.55 13.21 17.20
N PRO A 28 0.16 14.24 16.71
CA PRO A 28 1.21 14.07 15.71
C PRO A 28 2.25 12.99 16.09
N ASP A 29 2.64 12.95 17.36
CA ASP A 29 3.62 11.99 17.90
C ASP A 29 3.08 10.55 17.93
N ALA A 30 1.78 10.37 18.19
CA ALA A 30 1.14 9.07 18.11
C ALA A 30 1.17 8.56 16.65
N LEU A 31 0.85 9.42 15.69
CA LEU A 31 0.93 9.07 14.27
C LEU A 31 2.37 8.81 13.82
N ALA A 32 3.35 9.56 14.34
CA ALA A 32 4.76 9.32 14.07
C ALA A 32 5.20 7.95 14.58
N THR A 33 4.75 7.56 15.77
CA THR A 33 5.00 6.25 16.37
C THR A 33 4.41 5.12 15.52
N VAL A 34 3.16 5.26 15.07
CA VAL A 34 2.53 4.28 14.17
C VAL A 34 3.31 4.15 12.86
N ARG A 35 3.67 5.28 12.22
CA ARG A 35 4.49 5.28 11.01
C ARG A 35 5.83 4.60 11.24
N ARG A 36 6.50 4.85 12.38
CA ARG A 36 7.76 4.17 12.70
C ARG A 36 7.57 2.66 12.79
N GLY A 37 6.53 2.19 13.48
CA GLY A 37 6.22 0.76 13.53
C GLY A 37 5.97 0.16 12.14
N MET A 38 5.24 0.86 11.27
CA MET A 38 5.02 0.44 9.88
C MET A 38 6.32 0.41 9.05
N PHE A 39 7.25 1.35 9.31
CA PHE A 39 8.58 1.33 8.70
C PHE A 39 9.35 0.08 9.13
N ASP A 40 9.34 -0.22 10.43
CA ASP A 40 10.12 -1.33 11.00
C ASP A 40 9.62 -2.70 10.53
N VAL A 41 8.32 -2.85 10.27
CA VAL A 41 7.74 -4.06 9.66
C VAL A 41 8.39 -4.40 8.32
N VAL A 42 8.83 -3.42 7.55
CA VAL A 42 9.40 -3.61 6.20
C VAL A 42 10.93 -3.53 6.21
N ASN A 43 11.51 -2.65 7.01
CA ASN A 43 12.90 -2.23 6.86
C ASN A 43 13.85 -2.80 7.93
N THR A 44 13.37 -3.65 8.83
CA THR A 44 14.21 -4.34 9.82
C THR A 44 14.32 -5.84 9.51
N PRO A 45 15.43 -6.52 9.92
CA PRO A 45 15.61 -7.97 9.67
C PRO A 45 14.46 -8.84 10.22
N ASN A 46 13.87 -8.41 11.34
CA ASN A 46 12.80 -9.13 12.04
C ASN A 46 11.40 -8.63 11.66
N GLY A 47 11.28 -7.70 10.71
CA GLY A 47 10.00 -7.18 10.26
C GLY A 47 9.15 -8.23 9.55
N SER A 48 7.86 -8.32 9.89
CA SER A 48 6.95 -9.32 9.32
C SER A 48 6.65 -9.11 7.84
N GLY A 49 6.87 -7.90 7.31
CA GLY A 49 6.64 -7.50 5.93
C GLY A 49 7.93 -7.20 5.16
N ARG A 50 9.09 -7.71 5.62
CA ARG A 50 10.41 -7.44 5.01
C ARG A 50 10.52 -7.77 3.53
N GLU A 51 9.70 -8.69 3.02
CA GLU A 51 9.64 -9.00 1.59
C GLU A 51 9.05 -7.86 0.74
N ALA A 52 8.44 -6.85 1.37
CA ALA A 52 8.02 -5.62 0.71
C ALA A 52 9.16 -4.62 0.51
N LYS A 53 10.38 -4.86 1.04
CA LYS A 53 11.49 -3.91 0.92
C LYS A 53 11.87 -3.73 -0.55
N VAL A 54 12.00 -2.47 -0.96
CA VAL A 54 12.48 -2.08 -2.30
C VAL A 54 13.60 -1.07 -2.12
N ASP A 55 14.79 -1.39 -2.61
CA ASP A 55 15.91 -0.44 -2.55
C ASP A 55 15.57 0.83 -3.35
N GLY A 56 15.88 1.98 -2.75
CA GLY A 56 15.51 3.29 -3.29
C GLY A 56 14.12 3.79 -2.88
N LEU A 57 13.30 2.98 -2.19
CA LEU A 57 11.98 3.39 -1.69
C LEU A 57 11.84 3.09 -0.19
N ALA A 58 11.48 4.11 0.60
CA ALA A 58 11.15 3.93 2.01
C ALA A 58 9.68 3.50 2.16
N LEU A 59 9.41 2.19 2.02
CA LEU A 59 8.06 1.64 2.21
C LEU A 59 7.73 1.50 3.69
N TYR A 60 6.47 1.82 4.00
CA TYR A 60 5.84 1.63 5.30
C TYR A 60 4.71 0.64 5.10
N GLY A 61 4.56 -0.37 5.96
CA GLY A 61 3.46 -1.31 5.80
C GLY A 61 3.11 -2.13 7.02
N LYS A 62 2.04 -2.91 6.87
CA LYS A 62 1.57 -3.85 7.89
C LYS A 62 0.98 -5.09 7.25
N THR A 63 1.40 -6.25 7.77
CA THR A 63 0.84 -7.55 7.41
C THR A 63 -0.44 -7.85 8.18
N GLY A 64 -1.36 -8.56 7.54
CA GLY A 64 -2.51 -9.23 8.16
C GLY A 64 -2.73 -10.62 7.60
N SER A 65 -3.26 -11.49 8.45
CA SER A 65 -3.72 -12.84 8.13
C SER A 65 -4.92 -13.12 9.01
N ALA A 66 -6.05 -13.48 8.42
CA ALA A 66 -7.25 -13.90 9.14
C ALA A 66 -7.58 -15.34 8.78
N GLU A 67 -7.82 -16.17 9.80
CA GLU A 67 -8.36 -17.51 9.62
C GLU A 67 -9.84 -17.44 9.25
N VAL A 68 -10.23 -18.17 8.21
CA VAL A 68 -11.61 -18.22 7.70
C VAL A 68 -12.03 -19.68 7.60
N GLY A 69 -13.26 -19.97 8.04
CA GLY A 69 -13.86 -21.30 7.95
C GLY A 69 -13.75 -22.16 9.22
N PRO A 70 -14.33 -23.37 9.19
CA PRO A 70 -14.35 -24.29 10.33
C PRO A 70 -12.96 -24.87 10.61
N ALA A 71 -12.72 -25.30 11.85
CA ALA A 71 -11.40 -25.74 12.32
C ALA A 71 -10.74 -26.86 11.46
N ASN A 72 -11.55 -27.73 10.86
CA ASN A 72 -11.08 -28.84 10.02
C ASN A 72 -10.72 -28.43 8.57
N ASN A 73 -11.04 -27.21 8.16
CA ASN A 73 -10.75 -26.70 6.82
C ASN A 73 -10.50 -25.17 6.84
N ARG A 74 -9.68 -24.71 7.79
CA ARG A 74 -9.33 -23.27 7.87
C ARG A 74 -8.45 -22.88 6.70
N ILE A 75 -8.83 -21.81 6.03
CA ILE A 75 -8.00 -21.09 5.08
C ILE A 75 -7.55 -19.75 5.67
N LEU A 76 -6.58 -19.11 5.04
CA LEU A 76 -6.14 -17.76 5.42
C LEU A 76 -6.51 -16.76 4.33
N THR A 77 -7.29 -15.74 4.70
CA THR A 77 -7.33 -14.49 3.92
C THR A 77 -6.20 -13.60 4.42
N THR A 78 -5.28 -13.25 3.52
CA THR A 78 -4.05 -12.55 3.86
C THR A 78 -4.00 -11.19 3.18
N TRP A 79 -3.39 -10.20 3.83
CA TRP A 79 -3.20 -8.90 3.22
C TRP A 79 -1.92 -8.20 3.67
N PHE A 80 -1.48 -7.25 2.85
CA PHE A 80 -0.45 -6.29 3.19
C PHE A 80 -0.92 -4.90 2.78
N ILE A 81 -1.00 -3.99 3.75
CA ILE A 81 -1.26 -2.57 3.50
C ILE A 81 0.06 -1.83 3.54
N SER A 82 0.20 -0.82 2.69
CA SER A 82 1.44 -0.04 2.62
C SER A 82 1.25 1.35 2.05
N PHE A 83 2.20 2.22 2.34
CA PHE A 83 2.36 3.50 1.67
C PHE A 83 3.83 3.86 1.48
N VAL A 84 4.09 4.74 0.53
CA VAL A 84 5.40 5.33 0.25
C VAL A 84 5.23 6.76 -0.25
N THR A 85 6.11 7.65 0.18
CA THR A 85 6.22 8.99 -0.41
C THR A 85 7.40 9.00 -1.37
N TRP A 86 7.14 9.31 -2.64
CA TRP A 86 8.12 9.35 -3.72
C TRP A 86 7.96 10.64 -4.52
N LYS A 87 9.05 11.40 -4.68
CA LYS A 87 9.07 12.67 -5.43
C LYS A 87 7.92 13.63 -5.07
N GLY A 88 7.68 13.80 -3.76
CA GLY A 88 6.64 14.70 -3.22
C GLY A 88 5.20 14.19 -3.32
N LYS A 89 4.98 12.97 -3.81
CA LYS A 89 3.65 12.33 -3.87
C LYS A 89 3.60 11.10 -2.97
N THR A 90 2.50 10.94 -2.23
CA THR A 90 2.27 9.76 -1.39
C THR A 90 1.35 8.79 -2.10
N TYR A 91 1.77 7.53 -2.16
CA TYR A 91 1.05 6.43 -2.77
C TYR A 91 0.69 5.42 -1.68
N ALA A 92 -0.54 4.93 -1.69
CA ALA A 92 -1.00 3.86 -0.81
C ALA A 92 -1.41 2.64 -1.65
N CYS A 93 -1.17 1.45 -1.12
CA CYS A 93 -1.49 0.19 -1.78
C CYS A 93 -1.93 -0.85 -0.73
N THR A 94 -2.94 -1.64 -1.11
CA THR A 94 -3.34 -2.85 -0.39
C THR A 94 -3.30 -4.01 -1.36
N VAL A 95 -2.63 -5.08 -0.96
CA VAL A 95 -2.69 -6.38 -1.65
C VAL A 95 -3.39 -7.35 -0.72
N MET A 96 -4.40 -8.05 -1.21
CA MET A 96 -5.12 -9.10 -0.50
C MET A 96 -5.11 -10.37 -1.34
N VAL A 97 -4.84 -11.50 -0.70
CA VAL A 97 -4.78 -12.83 -1.31
C VAL A 97 -5.55 -13.79 -0.41
N GLU A 98 -6.65 -14.32 -0.93
CA GLU A 98 -7.38 -15.43 -0.33
C GLU A 98 -6.57 -16.72 -0.46
N GLU A 99 -6.73 -17.62 0.51
CA GLU A 99 -5.96 -18.87 0.62
C GLU A 99 -4.44 -18.67 0.59
N GLY A 100 -3.98 -17.52 1.11
CA GLY A 100 -2.56 -17.17 1.17
C GLY A 100 -1.81 -17.86 2.30
N LYS A 101 -0.48 -17.72 2.32
CA LYS A 101 0.39 -18.23 3.40
C LYS A 101 0.45 -17.26 4.59
N SER A 102 0.66 -15.98 4.30
CA SER A 102 0.57 -14.87 5.25
C SER A 102 0.65 -13.53 4.52
N GLY A 103 0.25 -12.43 5.15
CA GLY A 103 0.45 -11.10 4.57
C GLY A 103 1.91 -10.81 4.19
N GLY A 104 2.87 -11.34 4.95
CA GLY A 104 4.30 -11.15 4.70
C GLY A 104 4.90 -12.01 3.60
N ARG A 105 4.29 -13.16 3.27
CA ARG A 105 4.81 -14.11 2.27
C ARG A 105 4.02 -14.11 0.96
N SER A 106 2.73 -13.81 1.03
CA SER A 106 1.83 -13.82 -0.12
C SER A 106 1.60 -12.42 -0.68
N CYS A 107 1.52 -11.40 0.17
CA CYS A 107 1.09 -10.06 -0.25
C CYS A 107 2.24 -9.05 -0.32
N ALA A 108 3.13 -9.03 0.68
CA ALA A 108 4.28 -8.12 0.74
C ALA A 108 5.18 -8.14 -0.52
N PRO A 109 5.61 -9.29 -1.07
CA PRO A 109 6.43 -9.30 -2.29
C PRO A 109 5.69 -8.75 -3.52
N LEU A 110 4.37 -8.95 -3.61
CA LEU A 110 3.55 -8.40 -4.69
C LEU A 110 3.47 -6.87 -4.61
N ALA A 111 3.33 -6.31 -3.40
CA ALA A 111 3.38 -4.87 -3.18
C ALA A 111 4.76 -4.29 -3.53
N ALA A 112 5.85 -4.99 -3.16
CA ALA A 112 7.21 -4.60 -3.54
C ALA A 112 7.36 -4.50 -5.05
N GLU A 113 6.89 -5.52 -5.78
CA GLU A 113 6.98 -5.56 -7.23
C GLU A 113 6.13 -4.47 -7.89
N PHE A 114 4.93 -4.23 -7.38
CA PHE A 114 4.07 -3.14 -7.83
C PHE A 114 4.78 -1.78 -7.71
N PHE A 115 5.30 -1.44 -6.53
CA PHE A 115 5.97 -0.15 -6.31
C PHE A 115 7.28 -0.03 -7.11
N ARG A 116 8.08 -1.09 -7.21
CA ARG A 116 9.30 -1.12 -8.03
C ARG A 116 8.98 -0.78 -9.48
N ARG A 117 8.02 -1.48 -10.09
CA ARG A 117 7.65 -1.25 -11.50
C ARG A 117 7.02 0.13 -11.71
N TYR A 118 6.11 0.52 -10.82
CA TYR A 118 5.34 1.74 -11.00
C TYR A 118 6.16 3.00 -10.74
N LEU A 119 7.01 3.02 -9.71
CA LEU A 119 7.74 4.23 -9.29
C LEU A 119 9.18 4.31 -9.80
N LEU A 120 9.85 3.16 -10.01
CA LEU A 120 11.25 3.12 -10.42
C LEU A 120 11.42 2.79 -11.90
N ALA A 121 10.71 1.78 -12.43
CA ALA A 121 10.84 1.39 -13.84
C ALA A 121 10.22 2.40 -14.83
N SER A 122 9.42 3.34 -14.33
CA SER A 122 8.78 4.40 -15.14
C SER A 122 9.61 5.71 -15.18
N SER A 123 10.85 5.70 -14.69
CA SER A 123 11.76 6.84 -14.87
C SER A 123 12.55 6.66 -16.18
N PRO A 124 12.30 7.47 -17.23
CA PRO A 124 13.18 7.46 -18.39
C PRO A 124 14.55 8.03 -17.97
N GLY A 125 15.62 7.23 -18.11
CA GLY A 125 17.00 7.68 -17.92
C GLY A 125 17.87 6.85 -16.96
N ALA A 126 17.93 5.54 -17.15
CA ALA A 126 19.12 4.76 -16.80
C ALA A 126 19.91 4.47 -18.08
#